data_AF-A0A1Q4HSY9-F1
#
_entry.id   AF-A0A1Q4HSY9-F1
#
_cell.length_a   1.000
_cell.length_b   1.000
_cell.length_c   1.000
_cell.angle_alpha   90.00
_cell.angle_beta   90.00
_cell.angle_gamma   90.00
#
_symmetry.space_group_name_H-M   'P 1'
#
loop_
_entity.id
_entity.type
_entity.pdbx_description
1 polymer ?
#
loop_
_entity_poly.entity_id
_entity_poly.type
_entity_poly.pdbx_seq_one_letter_code
_entity_poly.pdbx_strand_id
1 'polypeptide(L)'
;MLRLIVGGLLVVLAFAGGFAVSACKTVTLTVDGIAMRVTTMKSRVIDIVQENGFAVDERDDLYPAGDVKVHDAANIVLRRSRPLQISLDGRDTKQVWTTASTVDEALAQLAMTDTAPAAASRGSRVPLAGMALPVVSAKTVRITDGGATRTVHLAAPNVAGLLSAAGAPLLEGDQAMPSASSPIVDGMEIQVTRNRIERVTERMPLQPNARRVEDPDMNMSRQVVEDPGSPGTQDVTFAVATVNGVETGRLPIANTVITPAREAVVRVGTKPGTDVPPVTNGSIWDAIAGCEAGGNWAINTGNGYYGGVQFDQGTWERNGGLRFASRADLATREEQIAVAEVTRERQGWGAWPVCSGRAGAS
;
A
#
# COMPACT_ATOMS: atom_id res chain seq x y z
N MET A 1 64.68 -16.27 -64.64
CA MET A 1 63.31 -15.90 -65.06
C MET A 1 62.24 -16.20 -64.01
N LEU A 2 62.18 -17.40 -63.41
CA LEU A 2 61.13 -17.77 -62.45
C LEU A 2 60.97 -16.82 -61.25
N ARG A 3 62.08 -16.33 -60.65
CA ARG A 3 62.03 -15.41 -59.49
C ARG A 3 61.46 -14.02 -59.80
N LEU A 4 61.65 -13.51 -61.03
CA LEU A 4 61.08 -12.23 -61.47
C LEU A 4 59.57 -12.35 -61.74
N ILE A 5 59.13 -13.49 -62.27
CA ILE A 5 57.71 -13.78 -62.51
C ILE A 5 56.97 -13.96 -61.17
N VAL A 6 57.58 -14.67 -60.21
CA VAL A 6 57.02 -14.84 -58.86
C VAL A 6 56.98 -13.51 -58.10
N GLY A 7 58.02 -12.68 -58.21
CA GLY A 7 58.04 -11.33 -57.62
C GLY A 7 56.96 -10.41 -58.21
N GLY A 8 56.79 -10.40 -59.53
CA GLY A 8 55.73 -9.64 -60.20
C GLY A 8 54.33 -10.10 -59.83
N LEU A 9 54.10 -11.42 -59.75
CA LEU A 9 52.82 -11.99 -59.32
C LEU A 9 52.48 -11.63 -57.87
N LEU A 10 53.47 -11.66 -56.96
CA LEU A 10 53.28 -11.27 -55.57
C LEU A 10 52.94 -9.78 -55.42
N VAL A 11 53.53 -8.90 -56.25
CA VAL A 11 53.18 -7.47 -56.28
C VAL A 11 51.74 -7.28 -56.77
N VAL A 12 51.33 -7.97 -57.83
CA VAL A 12 49.93 -7.91 -58.31
C VAL A 12 48.95 -8.44 -57.27
N LEU A 13 49.26 -9.54 -56.59
CA LEU A 13 48.44 -10.09 -55.50
C LEU A 13 48.40 -9.17 -54.28
N ALA A 14 49.51 -8.51 -53.93
CA ALA A 14 49.57 -7.55 -52.84
C ALA A 14 48.77 -6.27 -53.16
N PHE A 15 48.85 -5.77 -54.39
CA PHE A 15 48.04 -4.64 -54.86
C PHE A 15 46.56 -5.01 -54.97
N ALA A 16 46.23 -6.19 -55.51
CA ALA A 16 44.85 -6.67 -55.58
C ALA A 16 44.25 -6.93 -54.20
N GLY A 17 45.03 -7.52 -53.29
CA GLY A 17 44.64 -7.73 -51.88
C GLY A 17 44.48 -6.43 -51.12
N GLY A 18 45.42 -5.49 -51.27
CA GLY A 18 45.34 -4.15 -50.67
C GLY A 18 44.16 -3.34 -51.20
N PHE A 19 43.88 -3.40 -52.51
CA PHE A 19 42.73 -2.75 -53.12
C PHE A 19 41.40 -3.36 -52.63
N ALA A 20 41.31 -4.69 -52.57
CA ALA A 20 40.13 -5.40 -52.06
C ALA A 20 39.83 -5.06 -50.59
N VAL A 21 40.87 -4.99 -49.74
CA VAL A 21 40.70 -4.58 -48.34
C VAL A 21 40.26 -3.10 -48.25
N SER A 22 40.80 -2.21 -49.09
CA SER A 22 40.39 -0.79 -49.09
C SER A 22 38.98 -0.55 -49.65
N ALA A 23 38.50 -1.41 -50.55
CA ALA A 23 37.19 -1.29 -51.17
C ALA A 23 36.06 -1.82 -50.27
N CYS A 24 36.41 -2.66 -49.29
CA CYS A 24 35.52 -3.22 -48.30
C CYS A 24 35.10 -2.14 -47.30
N LYS A 25 33.79 -2.03 -47.06
CA LYS A 25 33.21 -1.04 -46.14
C LYS A 25 32.37 -1.78 -45.11
N THR A 26 32.42 -1.32 -43.88
CA THR A 26 31.52 -1.73 -42.81
C THR A 26 30.53 -0.61 -42.55
N VAL A 27 29.25 -0.89 -42.77
CA VAL A 27 28.16 0.08 -42.61
C VAL A 27 27.15 -0.42 -41.60
N THR A 28 26.42 0.48 -40.98
CA THR A 28 25.28 0.14 -40.12
C THR A 28 24.01 0.24 -40.94
N LEU A 29 23.36 -0.89 -41.21
CA LEU A 29 22.04 -0.94 -41.84
C LEU A 29 20.98 -1.09 -40.73
N THR A 30 20.08 -0.13 -40.62
CA THR A 30 18.96 -0.17 -39.68
C THR A 30 17.67 -0.40 -40.45
N VAL A 31 17.03 -1.56 -40.28
CA VAL A 31 15.76 -1.89 -40.92
C VAL A 31 14.66 -1.92 -39.88
N ASP A 32 13.68 -1.04 -40.00
CA ASP A 32 12.53 -0.95 -39.08
C ASP A 32 12.94 -0.88 -37.60
N GLY A 33 14.01 -0.15 -37.30
CA GLY A 33 14.57 0.01 -35.95
C GLY A 33 15.54 -1.08 -35.50
N ILE A 34 15.78 -2.12 -36.32
CA ILE A 34 16.76 -3.18 -36.02
C ILE A 34 18.06 -2.86 -36.75
N ALA A 35 19.11 -2.53 -35.99
CA ALA A 35 20.44 -2.25 -36.53
C ALA A 35 21.25 -3.54 -36.72
N MET A 36 21.91 -3.66 -37.87
CA MET A 36 22.87 -4.70 -38.19
C MET A 36 24.11 -4.10 -38.84
N ARG A 37 25.28 -4.69 -38.54
CA ARG A 37 26.53 -4.33 -39.21
C ARG A 37 26.68 -5.17 -40.46
N VAL A 38 26.84 -4.49 -41.59
CA VAL A 38 26.97 -5.10 -42.91
C VAL A 38 28.35 -4.80 -43.46
N THR A 39 29.04 -5.84 -43.92
CA THR A 39 30.29 -5.70 -44.67
C THR A 39 30.00 -5.85 -46.15
N THR A 40 30.37 -4.86 -46.95
CA THR A 40 29.99 -4.80 -48.38
C THR A 40 31.06 -4.15 -49.24
N MET A 41 31.13 -4.57 -50.50
CA MET A 41 31.92 -3.91 -51.55
C MET A 41 31.08 -3.01 -52.46
N LYS A 42 29.76 -2.97 -52.25
CA LYS A 42 28.87 -2.09 -53.01
C LYS A 42 29.21 -0.64 -52.73
N SER A 43 28.86 0.21 -53.70
CA SER A 43 29.17 1.64 -53.66
C SER A 43 27.96 2.52 -53.47
N ARG A 44 26.73 2.02 -53.65
CA ARG A 44 25.48 2.80 -53.51
C ARG A 44 24.59 2.19 -52.44
N VAL A 45 23.78 3.03 -51.81
CA VAL A 45 22.85 2.61 -50.74
C VAL A 45 21.90 1.50 -51.22
N ILE A 46 21.27 1.67 -52.39
CA ILE A 46 20.26 0.72 -52.90
C ILE A 46 20.85 -0.69 -53.12
N ASP A 47 22.08 -0.76 -53.61
CA ASP A 47 22.74 -2.04 -53.89
C ASP A 47 23.09 -2.79 -52.58
N ILE A 48 23.43 -2.06 -51.52
CA ILE A 48 23.71 -2.62 -50.19
C ILE A 48 22.43 -3.18 -49.57
N VAL A 49 21.33 -2.42 -49.66
CA VAL A 49 20.03 -2.83 -49.10
C VAL A 49 19.52 -4.10 -49.80
N GLN A 50 19.61 -4.16 -51.13
CA GLN A 50 19.22 -5.33 -51.91
C GLN A 50 20.14 -6.55 -51.68
N GLU A 51 21.45 -6.33 -51.53
CA GLU A 51 22.41 -7.39 -51.18
C GLU A 51 22.06 -8.07 -49.84
N ASN A 52 21.43 -7.34 -48.92
CA ASN A 52 20.98 -7.87 -47.63
C ASN A 52 19.54 -8.39 -47.64
N GLY A 53 18.95 -8.59 -48.83
CA GLY A 53 17.64 -9.23 -49.00
C GLY A 53 16.44 -8.31 -48.79
N PHE A 54 16.63 -6.98 -48.77
CA PHE A 54 15.54 -6.03 -48.64
C PHE A 54 15.24 -5.38 -49.99
N ALA A 55 13.97 -5.46 -50.41
CA ALA A 55 13.44 -4.63 -51.49
C ALA A 55 13.00 -3.27 -50.92
N VAL A 56 13.09 -2.23 -51.75
CA VAL A 56 12.66 -0.87 -51.41
C VAL A 56 11.51 -0.51 -52.35
N ASP A 57 10.34 -0.27 -51.79
CA ASP A 57 9.14 0.18 -52.52
C ASP A 57 9.12 1.73 -52.63
N GLU A 58 8.27 2.27 -53.49
CA GLU A 58 8.07 3.72 -53.65
C GLU A 58 7.57 4.41 -52.37
N ARG A 59 6.89 3.66 -51.49
CA ARG A 59 6.35 4.18 -50.22
C ARG A 59 7.27 3.97 -49.02
N ASP A 60 8.42 3.34 -49.22
CA ASP A 60 9.43 3.13 -48.19
C ASP A 60 10.28 4.39 -48.02
N ASP A 61 10.77 4.61 -46.81
CA ASP A 61 11.71 5.68 -46.52
C ASP A 61 13.12 5.09 -46.40
N LEU A 62 13.99 5.51 -47.32
CA LEU A 62 15.39 5.08 -47.40
C LEU A 62 16.29 6.30 -47.25
N TYR A 63 17.09 6.30 -46.19
CA TYR A 63 18.04 7.36 -45.90
C TYR A 63 19.46 6.80 -45.67
N PRO A 64 20.50 7.34 -46.32
CA PRO A 64 20.47 8.29 -47.43
C PRO A 64 19.76 7.74 -48.67
N ALA A 65 19.46 8.59 -49.66
CA ALA A 65 18.79 8.17 -50.89
C ALA A 65 19.54 7.05 -51.62
N GLY A 66 18.80 6.22 -52.36
CA GLY A 66 19.31 4.96 -52.92
C GLY A 66 20.53 5.08 -53.85
N ASP A 67 20.67 6.20 -54.54
CA ASP A 67 21.75 6.51 -55.48
C ASP A 67 23.01 7.10 -54.82
N VAL A 68 22.92 7.50 -53.55
CA VAL A 68 24.01 8.09 -52.78
C VAL A 68 25.16 7.10 -52.64
N LYS A 69 26.38 7.57 -52.86
CA LYS A 69 27.59 6.78 -52.66
C LYS A 69 27.86 6.57 -51.17
N VAL A 70 28.25 5.36 -50.82
CA VAL A 70 28.45 4.94 -49.43
C VAL A 70 29.93 4.84 -49.10
N HIS A 71 30.29 5.45 -47.96
CA HIS A 71 31.63 5.40 -47.37
C HIS A 71 31.65 4.47 -46.16
N ASP A 72 32.85 4.18 -45.65
CA ASP A 72 32.99 3.35 -44.46
C ASP A 72 32.34 4.02 -43.23
N ALA A 73 31.81 3.21 -42.31
CA ALA A 73 31.03 3.65 -41.14
C ALA A 73 29.76 4.47 -41.46
N ALA A 74 29.22 4.37 -42.68
CA ALA A 74 27.96 5.00 -43.01
C ALA A 74 26.77 4.37 -42.27
N ASN A 75 25.76 5.18 -41.97
CA ASN A 75 24.49 4.74 -41.40
C ASN A 75 23.41 4.78 -42.49
N ILE A 76 22.84 3.62 -42.79
CA ILE A 76 21.75 3.44 -43.74
C ILE A 76 20.51 3.05 -42.94
N VAL A 77 19.39 3.73 -43.15
CA VAL A 77 18.12 3.48 -42.49
C VAL A 77 17.07 3.17 -43.56
N LEU A 78 16.47 1.99 -43.47
CA LEU A 78 15.30 1.60 -44.26
C LEU A 78 14.10 1.48 -43.32
N ARG A 79 13.06 2.27 -43.57
CA ARG A 79 11.76 2.15 -42.90
C ARG A 79 10.73 1.75 -43.93
N ARG A 80 10.20 0.54 -43.79
CA ARG A 80 9.24 0.00 -44.75
C ARG A 80 7.84 0.51 -44.47
N SER A 81 7.11 0.75 -45.55
CA SER A 81 5.73 1.22 -45.53
C SER A 81 4.79 0.16 -45.00
N ARG A 82 3.82 0.59 -44.20
CA ARG A 82 2.83 -0.26 -43.54
C ARG A 82 1.43 0.30 -43.80
N PRO A 83 0.49 -0.51 -44.30
CA PRO A 83 -0.88 -0.06 -44.47
C PRO A 83 -1.61 -0.03 -43.12
N LEU A 84 -2.25 1.09 -42.80
CA LEU A 84 -3.09 1.24 -41.62
C LEU A 84 -4.54 1.52 -42.02
N GLN A 85 -5.48 0.79 -41.44
CA GLN A 85 -6.91 1.09 -41.56
C GLN A 85 -7.35 1.87 -40.32
N ILE A 86 -7.55 3.17 -40.47
CA ILE A 86 -7.89 4.06 -39.36
C ILE A 86 -9.37 4.37 -39.40
N SER A 87 -10.04 4.25 -38.25
CA SER A 87 -11.41 4.73 -38.06
C SER A 87 -11.46 5.70 -36.89
N LEU A 88 -12.09 6.86 -37.08
CA LEU A 88 -12.20 7.90 -36.06
C LEU A 88 -13.58 7.80 -35.39
N ASP A 89 -13.59 7.62 -34.07
CA ASP A 89 -14.81 7.48 -33.26
C ASP A 89 -15.76 6.37 -33.79
N GLY A 90 -15.19 5.31 -34.35
CA GLY A 90 -15.93 4.19 -34.94
C GLY A 90 -16.55 4.48 -36.31
N ARG A 91 -16.22 5.61 -36.94
CA ARG A 91 -16.69 6.03 -38.27
C ARG A 91 -15.52 6.25 -39.23
N ASP A 92 -15.86 6.43 -40.51
CA ASP A 92 -14.95 6.91 -41.56
C ASP A 92 -13.64 6.12 -41.73
N THR A 93 -13.75 4.79 -41.86
CA THR A 93 -12.58 3.93 -42.10
C THR A 93 -11.85 4.34 -43.37
N LYS A 94 -10.58 4.72 -43.24
CA LYS A 94 -9.69 5.08 -44.35
C LYS A 94 -8.40 4.29 -44.27
N GLN A 95 -7.91 3.86 -45.43
CA GLN A 95 -6.59 3.25 -45.55
C GLN A 95 -5.54 4.35 -45.76
N VAL A 96 -4.54 4.38 -44.89
CA VAL A 96 -3.37 5.26 -44.97
C VAL A 96 -2.10 4.42 -44.93
N TRP A 97 -0.97 5.02 -45.28
CA TRP A 97 0.33 4.37 -45.26
C TRP A 97 1.27 5.14 -44.33
N THR A 98 2.07 4.40 -43.55
CA THR A 98 3.04 4.98 -42.61
C THR A 98 4.32 4.16 -42.65
N THR A 99 5.46 4.81 -42.39
CA THR A 99 6.75 4.13 -42.20
C THR A 99 7.08 3.94 -40.71
N ALA A 100 6.15 4.33 -39.83
CA ALA A 100 6.27 4.17 -38.40
C ALA A 100 6.29 2.70 -37.97
N SER A 101 7.08 2.42 -36.93
CA SER A 101 7.21 1.07 -36.36
C SER A 101 6.25 0.82 -35.19
N THR A 102 5.74 1.88 -34.58
CA THR A 102 4.81 1.85 -33.45
C THR A 102 3.55 2.68 -33.71
N VAL A 103 2.48 2.40 -32.96
CA VAL A 103 1.21 3.15 -33.05
C VAL A 103 1.43 4.64 -32.74
N ASP A 104 2.27 4.96 -31.76
CA ASP A 104 2.54 6.36 -31.39
C ASP A 104 3.21 7.14 -32.51
N GLU A 105 4.27 6.57 -33.11
CA GLU A 105 4.95 7.15 -34.27
C GLU A 105 3.99 7.30 -35.46
N ALA A 106 3.09 6.34 -35.67
CA ALA A 106 2.11 6.39 -36.75
C ALA A 106 1.10 7.53 -36.56
N LEU A 107 0.57 7.69 -35.35
CA LEU A 107 -0.36 8.79 -35.03
C LEU A 107 0.34 10.15 -35.16
N ALA A 108 1.61 10.25 -34.76
CA ALA A 108 2.40 11.46 -34.93
C ALA A 108 2.62 11.80 -36.42
N GLN A 109 2.98 10.81 -37.26
CA GLN A 109 3.18 11.00 -38.69
C GLN A 109 1.89 11.45 -39.41
N LEU A 110 0.74 11.01 -38.91
CA LEU A 110 -0.58 11.35 -39.47
C LEU A 110 -1.17 12.64 -38.88
N ALA A 111 -0.42 13.37 -38.06
CA ALA A 111 -0.89 14.56 -37.33
C ALA A 111 -2.16 14.31 -36.49
N MET A 112 -2.31 13.10 -35.94
CA MET A 112 -3.44 12.68 -35.09
C MET A 112 -3.07 12.66 -33.61
N THR A 113 -2.31 13.66 -33.16
CA THR A 113 -1.78 13.75 -31.78
C THR A 113 -2.87 13.88 -30.72
N ASP A 114 -4.00 14.50 -31.07
CA ASP A 114 -5.15 14.70 -30.18
C ASP A 114 -6.15 13.53 -30.22
N THR A 115 -5.71 12.37 -30.72
CA THR A 115 -6.49 11.14 -30.75
C THR A 115 -5.79 10.05 -29.94
N ALA A 116 -6.55 9.08 -29.46
CA ALA A 116 -6.02 7.92 -28.75
C ALA A 116 -6.48 6.62 -29.42
N PRO A 117 -5.62 5.59 -29.46
CA PRO A 117 -6.04 4.27 -29.94
C PRO A 117 -7.11 3.70 -29.01
N ALA A 118 -8.19 3.15 -29.60
CA ALA A 118 -9.32 2.61 -28.84
C ALA A 118 -9.04 1.22 -28.27
N ALA A 119 -8.24 0.41 -28.98
CA ALA A 119 -7.96 -0.99 -28.63
C ALA A 119 -6.45 -1.30 -28.51
N ALA A 120 -5.59 -0.53 -29.17
CA ALA A 120 -4.15 -0.74 -29.15
C ALA A 120 -3.47 0.14 -28.11
N SER A 121 -2.29 -0.25 -27.63
CA SER A 121 -1.42 0.66 -26.88
C SER A 121 -0.62 1.52 -27.85
N ARG A 122 -0.28 2.76 -27.45
CA ARG A 122 0.63 3.63 -28.21
C ARG A 122 1.99 2.96 -28.50
N GLY A 123 2.48 2.14 -27.56
CA GLY A 123 3.72 1.38 -27.74
C GLY A 123 3.60 0.10 -28.58
N SER A 124 2.40 -0.27 -29.04
CA SER A 124 2.21 -1.47 -29.85
C SER A 124 2.91 -1.34 -31.20
N ARG A 125 3.57 -2.42 -31.65
CA ARG A 125 4.20 -2.45 -32.98
C ARG A 125 3.14 -2.52 -34.07
N VAL A 126 3.32 -1.72 -35.12
CA VAL A 126 2.50 -1.76 -36.34
C VAL A 126 3.08 -2.86 -37.23
N PRO A 127 2.37 -3.93 -37.62
CA PRO A 127 2.89 -4.98 -38.50
C PRO A 127 3.08 -4.49 -39.95
N LEU A 128 4.02 -5.09 -40.69
CA LEU A 128 4.21 -4.81 -42.13
C LEU A 128 3.00 -5.20 -42.99
N ALA A 129 2.28 -6.26 -42.60
CA ALA A 129 1.04 -6.68 -43.24
C ALA A 129 -0.11 -5.68 -43.03
N GLY A 130 0.06 -4.73 -42.10
CA GLY A 130 -0.91 -3.73 -41.73
C GLY A 130 -1.68 -4.02 -40.45
N MET A 131 -2.48 -3.04 -40.03
CA MET A 131 -3.26 -3.10 -38.80
C MET A 131 -4.51 -2.21 -38.90
N ALA A 132 -5.61 -2.69 -38.32
CA ALA A 132 -6.77 -1.84 -38.02
C ALA A 132 -6.51 -1.06 -36.74
N LEU A 133 -6.60 0.26 -36.82
CA LEU A 133 -6.33 1.19 -35.74
C LEU A 133 -7.55 2.10 -35.52
N PRO A 134 -8.56 1.62 -34.78
CA PRO A 134 -9.64 2.50 -34.33
C PRO A 134 -9.06 3.52 -33.34
N VAL A 135 -9.37 4.79 -33.56
CA VAL A 135 -8.94 5.91 -32.73
C VAL A 135 -10.15 6.70 -32.26
N VAL A 136 -10.04 7.30 -31.09
CA VAL A 136 -11.06 8.18 -30.51
C VAL A 136 -10.52 9.60 -30.44
N SER A 137 -11.40 10.57 -30.71
CA SER A 137 -11.08 11.99 -30.58
C SER A 137 -10.99 12.41 -29.11
N ALA A 138 -10.24 13.48 -28.85
CA ALA A 138 -10.26 14.14 -27.55
C ALA A 138 -11.63 14.78 -27.30
N LYS A 139 -12.16 14.56 -26.10
CA LYS A 139 -13.46 15.08 -25.67
C LYS A 139 -13.29 15.89 -24.39
N THR A 140 -14.14 16.89 -24.22
CA THR A 140 -14.13 17.75 -23.05
C THR A 140 -15.04 17.16 -21.97
N VAL A 141 -14.48 16.87 -20.80
CA VAL A 141 -15.16 16.13 -19.72
C VAL A 141 -14.91 16.81 -18.39
N ARG A 142 -15.92 16.84 -17.52
CA ARG A 142 -15.82 17.35 -16.14
C ARG A 142 -15.67 16.18 -15.18
N ILE A 143 -14.55 16.13 -14.46
CA ILE A 143 -14.24 15.09 -13.47
C ILE A 143 -14.38 15.68 -12.07
N THR A 144 -15.21 15.07 -11.23
CA THR A 144 -15.28 15.35 -9.79
C THR A 144 -14.67 14.17 -9.03
N ASP A 145 -13.46 14.34 -8.51
CA ASP A 145 -12.68 13.30 -7.85
C ASP A 145 -12.50 13.65 -6.37
N GLY A 146 -13.11 12.86 -5.49
CA GLY A 146 -13.07 13.10 -4.05
C GLY A 146 -13.61 14.49 -3.62
N GLY A 147 -14.52 15.07 -4.40
CA GLY A 147 -15.08 16.40 -4.18
C GLY A 147 -14.35 17.54 -4.91
N ALA A 148 -13.16 17.30 -5.46
CA ALA A 148 -12.44 18.27 -6.28
C ALA A 148 -12.88 18.15 -7.75
N THR A 149 -13.36 19.25 -8.35
CA THR A 149 -13.79 19.24 -9.75
C THR A 149 -12.77 19.88 -10.69
N ARG A 150 -12.49 19.22 -11.81
CA ARG A 150 -11.63 19.72 -12.90
C ARG A 150 -12.22 19.39 -14.28
N THR A 151 -11.95 20.23 -15.25
CA THR A 151 -12.28 19.97 -16.67
C THR A 151 -11.03 19.51 -17.40
N VAL A 152 -11.15 18.45 -18.19
CA VAL A 152 -10.05 17.91 -19.02
C VAL A 152 -10.49 17.79 -20.47
N HIS A 153 -9.54 17.91 -21.39
CA HIS A 153 -9.73 17.65 -22.81
C HIS A 153 -8.73 16.58 -23.25
N LEU A 154 -9.17 15.32 -23.30
CA LEU A 154 -8.30 14.17 -23.49
C LEU A 154 -8.99 13.12 -24.37
N ALA A 155 -8.19 12.39 -25.14
CA ALA A 155 -8.66 11.25 -25.92
C ALA A 155 -8.54 9.96 -25.11
N ALA A 156 -9.66 9.28 -24.92
CA ALA A 156 -9.70 8.00 -24.22
C ALA A 156 -10.95 7.19 -24.61
N PRO A 157 -10.85 5.85 -24.70
CA PRO A 157 -11.95 5.00 -25.14
C PRO A 157 -13.09 4.91 -24.11
N ASN A 158 -12.78 5.04 -22.82
CA ASN A 158 -13.72 4.92 -21.72
C ASN A 158 -13.28 5.71 -20.48
N VAL A 159 -14.13 5.75 -19.45
CA VAL A 159 -13.89 6.45 -18.18
C VAL A 159 -12.58 6.04 -17.52
N ALA A 160 -12.26 4.74 -17.43
CA ALA A 160 -11.00 4.28 -16.85
C ALA A 160 -9.77 4.77 -17.61
N GLY A 161 -9.82 4.70 -18.94
CA GLY A 161 -8.76 5.21 -19.82
C GLY A 161 -8.57 6.72 -19.66
N LEU A 162 -9.67 7.47 -19.54
CA LEU A 162 -9.63 8.92 -19.37
C LEU A 162 -9.01 9.31 -18.02
N LEU A 163 -9.39 8.62 -16.94
CA LEU A 163 -8.83 8.84 -15.62
C LEU A 163 -7.34 8.50 -15.55
N SER A 164 -6.92 7.43 -16.23
CA SER A 164 -5.51 7.07 -16.39
C SER A 164 -4.73 8.14 -17.17
N ALA A 165 -5.26 8.59 -18.31
CA ALA A 165 -4.66 9.67 -19.11
C ALA A 165 -4.58 11.01 -18.36
N ALA A 166 -5.52 11.26 -17.44
CA ALA A 166 -5.54 12.43 -16.57
C ALA A 166 -4.63 12.30 -15.32
N GLY A 167 -3.79 11.25 -15.26
CA GLY A 167 -2.83 10.99 -14.18
C GLY A 167 -3.45 10.47 -12.88
N ALA A 168 -4.71 10.04 -12.91
CA ALA A 168 -5.46 9.62 -11.73
C ALA A 168 -6.22 8.31 -11.99
N PRO A 169 -5.52 7.21 -12.33
CA PRO A 169 -6.16 5.92 -12.65
C PRO A 169 -7.00 5.41 -11.47
N LEU A 170 -8.03 4.62 -11.77
CA LEU A 170 -8.79 3.90 -10.75
C LEU A 170 -7.92 2.75 -10.21
N LEU A 171 -7.82 2.66 -8.89
CA LEU A 171 -7.17 1.54 -8.19
C LEU A 171 -8.23 0.61 -7.58
N GLU A 172 -7.76 -0.46 -6.94
CA GLU A 172 -8.64 -1.39 -6.22
C GLU A 172 -9.45 -0.64 -5.15
N GLY A 173 -10.77 -0.84 -5.16
CA GLY A 173 -11.72 -0.17 -4.27
C GLY A 173 -12.30 1.14 -4.82
N ASP A 174 -11.60 1.84 -5.72
CA ASP A 174 -12.09 3.08 -6.33
C ASP A 174 -13.32 2.82 -7.22
N GLN A 175 -14.26 3.78 -7.26
CA GLN A 175 -15.46 3.71 -8.08
C GLN A 175 -15.62 4.97 -8.93
N ALA A 176 -16.23 4.82 -10.11
CA ALA A 176 -16.57 5.93 -10.98
C ALA A 176 -18.02 5.81 -11.47
N MET A 177 -18.68 6.96 -11.62
CA MET A 177 -20.00 7.11 -12.22
C MET A 177 -19.95 8.19 -13.31
N PRO A 178 -20.30 7.89 -14.57
CA PRO A 178 -20.60 6.57 -15.13
C PRO A 178 -19.47 5.55 -14.96
N SER A 179 -19.78 4.26 -15.17
CA SER A 179 -18.87 3.15 -14.85
C SER A 179 -17.53 3.27 -15.61
N ALA A 180 -16.48 2.63 -15.06
CA ALA A 180 -15.14 2.57 -15.63
C ALA A 180 -15.08 2.17 -17.13
N SER A 181 -16.00 1.32 -17.60
CA SER A 181 -16.10 0.86 -18.98
C SER A 181 -16.97 1.72 -19.89
N SER A 182 -17.67 2.72 -19.33
CA SER A 182 -18.56 3.59 -20.10
C SER A 182 -17.78 4.40 -21.15
N PRO A 183 -18.26 4.47 -22.40
CA PRO A 183 -17.62 5.27 -23.43
C PRO A 183 -17.70 6.76 -23.11
N ILE A 184 -16.69 7.53 -23.51
CA ILE A 184 -16.66 8.97 -23.28
C ILE A 184 -17.54 9.69 -24.30
N VAL A 185 -18.35 10.63 -23.83
CA VAL A 185 -19.09 11.60 -24.65
C VAL A 185 -18.65 13.02 -24.31
N ASP A 186 -18.83 13.96 -25.23
CA ASP A 186 -18.45 15.36 -25.00
C ASP A 186 -19.41 16.00 -23.98
N GLY A 187 -18.86 16.82 -23.08
CA GLY A 187 -19.60 17.42 -21.95
C GLY A 187 -19.96 16.45 -20.83
N MET A 188 -19.47 15.20 -20.86
CA MET A 188 -19.76 14.19 -19.84
C MET A 188 -19.29 14.64 -18.45
N GLU A 189 -20.08 14.32 -17.43
CA GLU A 189 -19.67 14.45 -16.03
C GLU A 189 -19.28 13.08 -15.48
N ILE A 190 -18.12 13.01 -14.83
CA ILE A 190 -17.59 11.80 -14.19
C ILE A 190 -17.38 12.09 -12.72
N GLN A 191 -18.07 11.35 -11.85
CA GLN A 191 -17.86 11.37 -10.42
C GLN A 191 -16.99 10.18 -10.01
N VAL A 192 -15.92 10.44 -9.26
CA VAL A 192 -15.00 9.41 -8.76
C VAL A 192 -15.03 9.42 -7.24
N THR A 193 -15.20 8.23 -6.67
CA THR A 193 -15.08 7.97 -5.24
C THR A 193 -13.81 7.15 -5.03
N ARG A 194 -12.87 7.71 -4.28
CA ARG A 194 -11.60 7.03 -3.94
C ARG A 194 -11.78 6.24 -2.66
N ASN A 195 -11.53 4.93 -2.70
CA ASN A 195 -11.62 4.08 -1.52
C ASN A 195 -10.34 3.25 -1.43
N ARG A 196 -9.45 3.62 -0.51
CA ARG A 196 -8.08 3.14 -0.48
C ARG A 196 -7.68 2.68 0.90
N ILE A 197 -6.80 1.68 0.95
CA ILE A 197 -6.12 1.24 2.16
C ILE A 197 -4.64 1.55 1.99
N GLU A 198 -4.12 2.44 2.83
CA GLU A 198 -2.73 2.88 2.79
C GLU A 198 -1.98 2.37 4.01
N ARG A 199 -0.68 2.10 3.85
CA ARG A 199 0.20 1.73 4.96
C ARG A 199 0.86 2.99 5.48
N VAL A 200 0.56 3.36 6.71
CA VAL A 200 1.14 4.53 7.37
C VAL A 200 1.95 4.05 8.56
N THR A 201 3.20 4.49 8.66
CA THR A 201 4.07 4.16 9.79
C THR A 201 4.22 5.39 10.68
N GLU A 202 3.86 5.24 11.95
CA GLU A 202 3.96 6.30 12.96
C GLU A 202 4.85 5.86 14.12
N ARG A 203 5.68 6.78 14.64
CA ARG A 203 6.49 6.54 15.83
C ARG A 203 5.67 6.78 17.08
N MET A 204 5.57 5.76 17.93
CA MET A 204 4.75 5.76 19.14
C MET A 204 5.55 5.31 20.37
N PRO A 205 5.12 5.68 21.59
CA PRO A 205 5.72 5.16 22.81
C PRO A 205 5.50 3.64 22.92
N LEU A 206 6.52 2.95 23.41
CA LEU A 206 6.44 1.54 23.80
C LEU A 206 6.35 1.48 25.34
N GLN A 207 5.21 1.05 25.86
CA GLN A 207 5.03 0.89 27.30
C GLN A 207 5.96 -0.21 27.84
N PRO A 208 6.56 -0.02 29.02
CA PRO A 208 7.44 -1.02 29.60
C PRO A 208 6.66 -2.26 30.06
N ASN A 209 7.28 -3.42 29.95
CA ASN A 209 6.78 -4.63 30.59
C ASN A 209 6.92 -4.50 32.11
N ALA A 210 5.94 -5.01 32.85
CA ALA A 210 5.98 -5.05 34.32
C ALA A 210 6.63 -6.34 34.81
N ARG A 211 7.84 -6.23 35.35
CA ARG A 211 8.50 -7.29 36.10
C ARG A 211 7.89 -7.37 37.50
N ARG A 212 7.31 -8.51 37.83
CA ARG A 212 6.70 -8.76 39.13
C ARG A 212 7.75 -9.23 40.14
N VAL A 213 7.77 -8.60 41.31
CA VAL A 213 8.60 -8.99 42.46
C VAL A 213 7.68 -9.32 43.62
N GLU A 214 7.89 -10.46 44.25
CA GLU A 214 7.05 -10.91 45.35
C GLU A 214 7.41 -10.19 46.65
N ASP A 215 6.40 -9.80 47.40
CA ASP A 215 6.51 -9.17 48.71
C ASP A 215 5.70 -10.00 49.73
N PRO A 216 6.35 -10.85 50.53
CA PRO A 216 5.67 -11.74 51.48
C PRO A 216 5.06 -11.01 52.68
N ASP A 217 5.33 -9.72 52.85
CA ASP A 217 4.76 -8.91 53.93
C ASP A 217 3.52 -8.12 53.47
N MET A 218 3.26 -8.09 52.15
CA MET A 218 2.12 -7.42 51.54
C MET A 218 1.00 -8.42 51.18
N ASN A 219 -0.25 -8.06 51.47
CA ASN A 219 -1.42 -8.87 51.11
C ASN A 219 -1.51 -9.12 49.61
N MET A 220 -1.95 -10.31 49.21
CA MET A 220 -2.09 -10.73 47.81
C MET A 220 -3.06 -9.88 46.97
N SER A 221 -3.97 -9.15 47.63
CA SER A 221 -4.88 -8.17 47.02
C SER A 221 -4.17 -6.90 46.54
N ARG A 222 -2.94 -6.64 46.97
CA ARG A 222 -2.21 -5.39 46.73
C ARG A 222 -1.09 -5.57 45.73
N GLN A 223 -0.94 -4.54 44.91
CA GLN A 223 0.19 -4.36 44.01
C GLN A 223 0.66 -2.90 44.09
N VAL A 224 1.97 -2.69 44.05
CA VAL A 224 2.58 -1.37 44.12
C VAL A 224 3.60 -1.26 42.99
N VAL A 225 3.51 -0.21 42.19
CA VAL A 225 4.56 0.14 41.23
C VAL A 225 5.73 0.71 42.03
N GLU A 226 6.82 -0.05 42.13
CA GLU A 226 8.06 0.36 42.81
C GLU A 226 8.91 1.24 41.89
N ASP A 227 9.06 0.81 40.63
CA ASP A 227 9.75 1.55 39.58
C ASP A 227 8.85 1.58 38.34
N PRO A 228 8.42 2.75 37.84
CA PRO A 228 7.60 2.83 36.62
C PRO A 228 8.37 2.45 35.34
N GLY A 229 9.68 2.21 35.42
CA GLY A 229 10.51 1.91 34.25
C GLY A 229 10.79 3.16 33.43
N SER A 230 10.98 3.00 32.13
CA SER A 230 10.99 4.14 31.19
C SER A 230 10.44 3.71 29.84
N PRO A 231 9.50 4.47 29.24
CA PRO A 231 8.97 4.14 27.91
C PRO A 231 10.07 4.06 26.86
N GLY A 232 9.95 3.07 25.98
CA GLY A 232 10.72 2.98 24.75
C GLY A 232 10.01 3.68 23.60
N THR A 233 10.46 3.42 22.37
CA THR A 233 9.79 3.85 21.14
C THR A 233 9.68 2.72 20.16
N GLN A 234 8.55 2.64 19.47
CA GLN A 234 8.28 1.68 18.41
C GLN A 234 7.70 2.40 17.19
N ASP A 235 8.03 1.92 16.00
CA ASP A 235 7.36 2.32 14.77
C ASP A 235 6.20 1.36 14.54
N VAL A 236 4.97 1.88 14.55
CA VAL A 236 3.73 1.11 14.36
C VAL A 236 3.23 1.36 12.95
N THR A 237 3.10 0.30 12.16
CA THR A 237 2.49 0.35 10.84
C THR A 237 1.00 0.10 10.96
N PHE A 238 0.21 1.05 10.47
CA PHE A 238 -1.24 0.99 10.38
C PHE A 238 -1.68 0.68 8.95
N ALA A 239 -2.72 -0.13 8.80
CA ALA A 239 -3.58 -0.10 7.63
C ALA A 239 -4.63 0.99 7.86
N VAL A 240 -4.56 2.07 7.08
CA VAL A 240 -5.47 3.22 7.18
C VAL A 240 -6.44 3.18 6.00
N ALA A 241 -7.72 3.04 6.29
CA ALA A 241 -8.78 3.11 5.29
C ALA A 241 -9.18 4.57 5.08
N THR A 242 -9.25 5.00 3.82
CA THR A 242 -9.65 6.36 3.43
C THR A 242 -10.75 6.32 2.38
N VAL A 243 -11.70 7.24 2.50
CA VAL A 243 -12.70 7.53 1.48
C VAL A 243 -12.53 8.99 1.06
N ASN A 244 -12.24 9.22 -0.21
CA ASN A 244 -11.96 10.56 -0.77
C ASN A 244 -10.84 11.31 -0.01
N GLY A 245 -9.82 10.57 0.44
CA GLY A 245 -8.69 11.11 1.21
C GLY A 245 -8.99 11.39 2.69
N VAL A 246 -10.22 11.14 3.15
CA VAL A 246 -10.59 11.26 4.56
C VAL A 246 -10.50 9.89 5.21
N GLU A 247 -9.78 9.79 6.33
CA GLU A 247 -9.67 8.56 7.10
C GLU A 247 -11.01 8.13 7.69
N THR A 248 -11.40 6.88 7.46
CA THR A 248 -12.60 6.26 8.02
C THR A 248 -12.27 5.27 9.14
N GLY A 249 -11.02 4.82 9.22
CA GLY A 249 -10.53 3.99 10.30
C GLY A 249 -9.09 3.53 10.08
N ARG A 250 -8.45 3.05 11.15
CA ARG A 250 -7.09 2.51 11.11
C ARG A 250 -6.97 1.26 12.00
N LEU A 251 -6.12 0.32 11.60
CA LEU A 251 -5.79 -0.87 12.38
C LEU A 251 -4.26 -1.06 12.43
N PRO A 252 -3.65 -1.26 13.62
CA PRO A 252 -2.23 -1.61 13.70
C PRO A 252 -2.03 -3.02 13.14
N ILE A 253 -1.11 -3.16 12.18
CA ILE A 253 -0.84 -4.44 11.48
C ILE A 253 0.58 -4.95 11.69
N ALA A 254 1.50 -4.08 12.11
CA ALA A 254 2.86 -4.44 12.47
C ALA A 254 3.43 -3.39 13.41
N ASN A 255 4.40 -3.79 14.22
CA ASN A 255 5.22 -2.87 14.99
C ASN A 255 6.68 -3.31 14.96
N THR A 256 7.59 -2.36 15.11
CA THR A 256 9.04 -2.61 15.22
C THR A 256 9.59 -1.76 16.34
N VAL A 257 10.26 -2.40 17.30
CA VAL A 257 10.88 -1.70 18.42
C VAL A 257 12.14 -0.97 17.94
N ILE A 258 12.19 0.34 18.17
CA ILE A 258 13.32 1.20 17.81
C ILE A 258 14.23 1.42 19.02
N THR A 259 13.63 1.77 20.15
CA THR A 259 14.31 1.90 21.43
C THR A 259 13.55 1.05 22.43
N PRO A 260 14.16 0.01 23.02
CA PRO A 260 13.48 -0.84 23.98
C PRO A 260 13.08 -0.04 25.22
N ALA A 261 11.93 -0.37 25.80
CA ALA A 261 11.52 0.19 27.07
C ALA A 261 12.33 -0.45 28.22
N ARG A 262 12.62 0.32 29.27
CA ARG A 262 13.18 -0.21 30.52
C ARG A 262 12.02 -0.74 31.35
N GLU A 263 12.09 -2.01 31.73
CA GLU A 263 11.02 -2.68 32.50
C GLU A 263 10.62 -1.89 33.74
N ALA A 264 9.32 -1.89 34.03
CA ALA A 264 8.77 -1.43 35.29
C ALA A 264 8.91 -2.55 36.33
N VAL A 265 9.09 -2.19 37.60
CA VAL A 265 9.07 -3.14 38.72
C VAL A 265 7.79 -2.93 39.50
N VAL A 266 6.98 -3.99 39.57
CA VAL A 266 5.74 -4.02 40.33
C VAL A 266 5.89 -5.03 41.46
N ARG A 267 5.85 -4.58 42.71
CA ARG A 267 5.75 -5.48 43.85
C ARG A 267 4.33 -6.01 43.96
N VAL A 268 4.20 -7.31 44.08
CA VAL A 268 2.91 -7.99 44.27
C VAL A 268 2.93 -8.73 45.59
N GLY A 269 1.87 -8.58 46.37
CA GLY A 269 1.79 -9.21 47.67
C GLY A 269 1.72 -10.73 47.55
N THR A 270 2.46 -11.43 48.42
CA THR A 270 2.44 -12.89 48.53
C THR A 270 2.31 -13.35 49.98
N LYS A 271 1.84 -12.48 50.87
CA LYS A 271 1.66 -12.79 52.29
C LYS A 271 0.78 -14.03 52.49
N PRO A 272 1.30 -15.11 53.09
CA PRO A 272 0.54 -16.35 53.27
C PRO A 272 -0.78 -16.13 54.03
N GLY A 273 -1.86 -16.77 53.57
CA GLY A 273 -3.18 -16.68 54.21
C GLY A 273 -3.98 -15.43 53.86
N THR A 274 -3.46 -14.58 52.95
CA THR A 274 -4.16 -13.38 52.44
C THR A 274 -4.81 -13.60 51.08
N ASP A 275 -5.00 -14.85 50.68
CA ASP A 275 -5.78 -15.21 49.50
C ASP A 275 -7.22 -14.69 49.63
N VAL A 276 -7.66 -13.97 48.59
CA VAL A 276 -9.01 -13.40 48.51
C VAL A 276 -9.84 -14.26 47.55
N PRO A 277 -10.91 -14.91 48.03
CA PRO A 277 -11.80 -15.67 47.15
C PRO A 277 -12.50 -14.72 46.15
N PRO A 278 -12.84 -15.20 44.95
CA PRO A 278 -13.65 -14.42 44.02
C PRO A 278 -14.96 -13.97 44.68
N VAL A 279 -15.30 -12.69 44.53
CA VAL A 279 -16.52 -12.12 45.09
C VAL A 279 -17.75 -12.72 44.40
N THR A 280 -18.58 -13.43 45.16
CA THR A 280 -19.94 -13.83 44.76
C THR A 280 -20.93 -12.74 45.20
N ASN A 281 -22.03 -12.55 44.45
CA ASN A 281 -23.06 -11.54 44.77
C ASN A 281 -22.54 -10.10 44.93
N GLY A 282 -21.50 -9.70 44.17
CA GLY A 282 -20.87 -8.39 44.30
C GLY A 282 -21.85 -7.21 44.23
N SER A 283 -22.86 -7.28 43.36
CA SER A 283 -23.90 -6.24 43.25
C SER A 283 -24.75 -6.09 44.52
N ILE A 284 -25.02 -7.18 45.25
CA ILE A 284 -25.73 -7.13 46.53
C ILE A 284 -24.84 -6.48 47.58
N TRP A 285 -23.56 -6.86 47.65
CA TRP A 285 -22.62 -6.26 48.58
C TRP A 285 -22.36 -4.78 48.30
N ASP A 286 -22.30 -4.38 47.03
CA ASP A 286 -22.20 -2.97 46.65
C ASP A 286 -23.46 -2.18 47.00
N ALA A 287 -24.65 -2.78 46.85
CA ALA A 287 -25.91 -2.16 47.26
C ALA A 287 -26.01 -2.01 48.79
N ILE A 288 -25.56 -3.02 49.54
CA ILE A 288 -25.42 -2.93 51.00
C ILE A 288 -24.43 -1.82 51.33
N ALA A 289 -23.25 -1.78 50.72
CA ALA A 289 -22.28 -0.73 50.97
C ALA A 289 -22.76 0.67 50.56
N GLY A 290 -23.58 0.77 49.52
CA GLY A 290 -24.26 2.01 49.14
C GLY A 290 -25.22 2.50 50.22
N CYS A 291 -25.98 1.59 50.83
CA CYS A 291 -26.93 1.90 51.89
C CYS A 291 -26.26 2.17 53.25
N GLU A 292 -25.22 1.40 53.59
CA GLU A 292 -24.53 1.42 54.89
C GLU A 292 -23.42 2.49 54.98
N ALA A 293 -22.69 2.71 53.89
CA ALA A 293 -21.48 3.54 53.85
C ALA A 293 -21.47 4.58 52.71
N GLY A 294 -22.58 4.76 51.99
CA GLY A 294 -22.61 5.61 50.80
C GLY A 294 -21.69 5.11 49.67
N GLY A 295 -21.32 3.83 49.70
CA GLY A 295 -20.38 3.21 48.76
C GLY A 295 -18.90 3.38 49.11
N ASN A 296 -18.57 4.02 50.25
CA ASN A 296 -17.19 4.21 50.66
C ASN A 296 -16.66 3.02 51.47
N TRP A 297 -15.88 2.14 50.82
CA TRP A 297 -15.29 0.96 51.45
C TRP A 297 -14.20 1.26 52.49
N ALA A 298 -13.64 2.48 52.50
CA ALA A 298 -12.66 2.93 53.48
C ALA A 298 -13.28 3.82 54.57
N ILE A 299 -14.62 3.80 54.73
CA ILE A 299 -15.30 4.64 55.70
C ILE A 299 -14.90 4.30 57.13
N ASN A 300 -14.62 5.33 57.92
CA ASN A 300 -14.44 5.24 59.37
C ASN A 300 -14.84 6.60 59.96
N THR A 301 -16.08 6.69 60.42
CA THR A 301 -16.66 7.92 60.98
C THR A 301 -16.46 8.03 62.50
N GLY A 302 -15.79 7.07 63.13
CA GLY A 302 -15.64 7.00 64.59
C GLY A 302 -16.88 6.51 65.34
N ASN A 303 -17.88 5.97 64.63
CA ASN A 303 -19.13 5.45 65.22
C ASN A 303 -19.03 4.00 65.76
N GLY A 304 -17.84 3.40 65.74
CA GLY A 304 -17.60 2.02 66.18
C GLY A 304 -17.74 0.95 65.09
N TYR A 305 -18.09 1.34 63.86
CA TYR A 305 -18.19 0.47 62.70
C TYR A 305 -17.21 0.92 61.60
N TYR A 306 -16.76 -0.04 60.78
CA TYR A 306 -15.66 0.16 59.83
C TYR A 306 -16.00 -0.43 58.46
N GLY A 307 -15.60 0.29 57.41
CA GLY A 307 -15.62 -0.19 56.03
C GLY A 307 -17.01 -0.21 55.39
N GLY A 308 -17.06 -0.67 54.13
CA GLY A 308 -18.21 -0.51 53.26
C GLY A 308 -19.48 -1.16 53.79
N VAL A 309 -19.35 -2.31 54.46
CA VAL A 309 -20.48 -3.06 55.04
C VAL A 309 -20.61 -2.87 56.55
N GLN A 310 -20.00 -1.81 57.10
CA GLN A 310 -20.14 -1.39 58.50
C GLN A 310 -19.91 -2.53 59.51
N PHE A 311 -18.72 -3.15 59.47
CA PHE A 311 -18.35 -4.16 60.48
C PHE A 311 -18.05 -3.52 61.84
N ASP A 312 -18.55 -4.10 62.94
CA ASP A 312 -17.95 -3.85 64.25
C ASP A 312 -16.63 -4.64 64.38
N GLN A 313 -15.72 -4.15 65.24
CA GLN A 313 -14.39 -4.74 65.40
C GLN A 313 -14.44 -6.22 65.84
N GLY A 314 -15.36 -6.56 66.76
CA GLY A 314 -15.46 -7.94 67.26
C GLY A 314 -15.94 -8.92 66.20
N THR A 315 -16.84 -8.50 65.31
CA THR A 315 -17.31 -9.32 64.19
C THR A 315 -16.24 -9.47 63.10
N TRP A 316 -15.50 -8.40 62.79
CA TRP A 316 -14.35 -8.46 61.89
C TRP A 316 -13.31 -9.49 62.35
N GLU A 317 -12.94 -9.45 63.63
CA GLU A 317 -11.97 -10.38 64.22
C GLU A 317 -12.47 -11.82 64.23
N ARG A 318 -13.71 -12.05 64.70
CA ARG A 318 -14.30 -13.41 64.82
C ARG A 318 -14.50 -14.13 63.49
N ASN A 319 -14.65 -13.38 62.41
CA ASN A 319 -14.83 -13.92 61.06
C ASN A 319 -13.53 -13.90 60.22
N GLY A 320 -12.38 -13.66 60.87
CA GLY A 320 -11.06 -13.87 60.28
C GLY A 320 -10.50 -12.67 59.53
N GLY A 321 -11.03 -11.47 59.71
CA GLY A 321 -10.59 -10.26 59.00
C GLY A 321 -9.17 -9.79 59.34
N LEU A 322 -8.64 -10.17 60.51
CA LEU A 322 -7.27 -9.83 60.91
C LEU A 322 -6.18 -10.39 59.98
N ARG A 323 -6.50 -11.40 59.17
CA ARG A 323 -5.56 -11.88 58.14
C ARG A 323 -5.30 -10.83 57.06
N PHE A 324 -6.28 -9.96 56.79
CA PHE A 324 -6.20 -8.91 55.78
C PHE A 324 -5.76 -7.58 56.39
N ALA A 325 -6.45 -7.08 57.40
CA ALA A 325 -6.11 -5.82 58.04
C ALA A 325 -6.59 -5.77 59.48
N SER A 326 -6.02 -4.87 60.28
CA SER A 326 -6.41 -4.70 61.68
C SER A 326 -7.87 -4.25 61.85
N ARG A 327 -8.45 -3.58 60.85
CA ARG A 327 -9.84 -3.14 60.81
C ARG A 327 -10.39 -3.25 59.39
N ALA A 328 -11.70 -3.35 59.24
CA ALA A 328 -12.34 -3.52 57.95
C ALA A 328 -12.06 -2.36 56.97
N ASP A 329 -12.02 -1.10 57.43
CA ASP A 329 -11.77 0.09 56.61
C ASP A 329 -10.36 0.14 55.97
N LEU A 330 -9.42 -0.65 56.49
CA LEU A 330 -8.05 -0.76 55.98
C LEU A 330 -7.86 -1.90 54.97
N ALA A 331 -8.85 -2.78 54.88
CA ALA A 331 -8.88 -3.90 53.94
C ALA A 331 -9.52 -3.44 52.61
N THR A 332 -9.14 -4.10 51.52
CA THR A 332 -9.78 -3.83 50.22
C THR A 332 -11.25 -4.26 50.25
N ARG A 333 -12.03 -3.76 49.29
CA ARG A 333 -13.42 -4.17 49.11
C ARG A 333 -13.57 -5.69 49.07
N GLU A 334 -12.75 -6.36 48.27
CA GLU A 334 -12.82 -7.81 48.05
C GLU A 334 -12.45 -8.57 49.33
N GLU A 335 -11.47 -8.08 50.09
CA GLU A 335 -11.11 -8.61 51.41
C GLU A 335 -12.27 -8.47 52.41
N GLN A 336 -12.95 -7.31 52.41
CA GLN A 336 -14.12 -7.08 53.27
C GLN A 336 -15.28 -8.00 52.90
N ILE A 337 -15.56 -8.18 51.61
CA ILE A 337 -16.62 -9.08 51.13
C ILE A 337 -16.29 -10.53 51.49
N ALA A 338 -15.03 -10.96 51.36
CA ALA A 338 -14.64 -12.31 51.76
C ALA A 338 -14.95 -12.61 53.24
N VAL A 339 -14.82 -11.62 54.13
CA VAL A 339 -15.19 -11.74 55.56
C VAL A 339 -16.71 -11.62 55.75
N ALA A 340 -17.39 -10.82 54.93
CA ALA A 340 -18.84 -10.66 54.95
C ALA A 340 -19.58 -11.92 54.49
N GLU A 341 -19.03 -12.64 53.52
CA GLU A 341 -19.51 -13.94 53.07
C GLU A 341 -19.47 -14.96 54.22
N VAL A 342 -18.37 -15.05 54.98
CA VAL A 342 -18.27 -15.91 56.18
C VAL A 342 -19.31 -15.50 57.24
N THR A 343 -19.54 -14.20 57.40
CA THR A 343 -20.55 -13.67 58.33
C THR A 343 -21.96 -14.06 57.89
N ARG A 344 -22.26 -13.91 56.59
CA ARG A 344 -23.54 -14.28 55.96
C ARG A 344 -23.80 -15.77 56.08
N GLU A 345 -22.82 -16.63 55.87
CA GLU A 345 -22.99 -18.08 56.01
C GLU A 345 -23.38 -18.49 57.44
N ARG A 346 -22.94 -17.72 58.46
CA ARG A 346 -23.25 -17.99 59.87
C ARG A 346 -24.56 -17.39 60.35
N GLN A 347 -24.91 -16.19 59.87
CA GLN A 347 -26.00 -15.38 60.41
C GLN A 347 -27.08 -15.03 59.38
N GLY A 348 -26.93 -15.47 58.13
CA GLY A 348 -27.72 -15.01 57.00
C GLY A 348 -27.50 -13.53 56.71
N TRP A 349 -28.40 -12.92 55.94
CA TRP A 349 -28.41 -11.48 55.66
C TRP A 349 -28.89 -10.62 56.84
N GLY A 350 -29.19 -11.25 57.99
CA GLY A 350 -29.69 -10.60 59.20
C GLY A 350 -28.67 -9.70 59.91
N ALA A 351 -27.38 -9.79 59.55
CA ALA A 351 -26.36 -8.86 60.01
C ALA A 351 -26.50 -7.44 59.40
N TRP A 352 -27.27 -7.30 58.31
CA TRP A 352 -27.53 -6.02 57.63
C TRP A 352 -29.05 -5.81 57.43
N PRO A 353 -29.87 -5.78 58.49
CA PRO A 353 -31.32 -6.02 58.41
C PRO A 353 -32.10 -5.00 57.57
N VAL A 354 -31.64 -3.74 57.49
CA VAL A 354 -32.29 -2.69 56.70
C VAL A 354 -31.76 -2.66 55.27
N CYS A 355 -30.43 -2.77 55.12
CA CYS A 355 -29.77 -2.61 53.84
C CYS A 355 -29.78 -3.89 52.99
N SER A 356 -29.85 -5.08 53.59
CA SER A 356 -30.00 -6.35 52.85
C SER A 356 -31.36 -6.47 52.18
N GLY A 357 -32.44 -6.09 52.87
CA GLY A 357 -33.78 -6.03 52.28
C GLY A 357 -33.88 -5.00 51.14
N ARG A 358 -33.20 -3.85 51.26
CA ARG A 358 -33.08 -2.85 50.18
C ARG A 358 -32.22 -3.34 49.01
N ALA A 359 -31.22 -4.17 49.28
CA ALA A 359 -30.36 -4.79 48.27
C ALA A 359 -31.01 -6.03 47.59
N GLY A 360 -32.23 -6.42 48.00
CA GLY A 360 -32.93 -7.58 47.45
C GLY A 360 -32.34 -8.92 47.88
N ALA A 361 -31.62 -8.94 49.01
CA ALA A 361 -31.02 -10.14 49.57
C ALA A 361 -32.03 -10.86 50.48
N SER A 362 -32.33 -12.13 50.18
CA SER A 362 -33.26 -12.98 50.93
C SER A 362 -32.57 -14.17 51.57
#